data_AF-A0A2U1K117-F1
#
_entry.id   AF-A0A2U1K117-F1
#
_cell.length_a   1.000
_cell.length_b   1.000
_cell.length_c   1.000
_cell.angle_alpha   90.00
_cell.angle_beta   90.00
_cell.angle_gamma   90.00
#
_symmetry.space_group_name_H-M   'P 1'
#
loop_
_entity.id
_entity.type
_entity.pdbx_description
1 polymer ?
#
loop_
_entity_poly.entity_id
_entity_poly.type
_entity_poly.pdbx_seq_one_letter_code
_entity_poly.pdbx_strand_id
1 'polypeptide(L)'
;MIFHSKLKEGTYDDFLTSMKQVHKLRKHFGDMPITVLSAGQKGLNTEESYRMWIALHEDLLELSTNCTHVILENSGHNIETEAPGAVVDAIEKMIHAVK
;
A
#
# COMPACT_ATOMS: atom_id res chain seq x y z
N MET A 1 -23.76 31.45 17.98
CA MET A 1 -22.61 30.60 18.39
C MET A 1 -22.26 29.74 17.18
N ILE A 2 -21.13 30.03 16.53
CA ILE A 2 -20.72 29.38 15.28
C ILE A 2 -19.79 28.22 15.65
N PHE A 3 -20.16 26.99 15.29
CA PHE A 3 -19.25 25.85 15.33
C PHE A 3 -18.64 25.66 13.94
N HIS A 4 -17.45 26.23 13.72
CA HIS A 4 -16.59 25.83 12.60
C HIS A 4 -15.91 24.50 12.97
N SER A 5 -16.56 23.41 12.58
CA SER A 5 -16.08 22.04 12.81
C SER A 5 -15.04 21.65 11.76
N LYS A 6 -13.77 21.68 12.19
CA LYS A 6 -12.58 20.92 11.73
C LYS A 6 -12.33 20.80 10.22
N LEU A 7 -11.14 21.26 9.80
CA LEU A 7 -10.55 21.10 8.47
C LEU A 7 -10.70 19.65 7.97
N LYS A 8 -11.50 19.51 6.90
CA LYS A 8 -11.70 18.28 6.12
C LYS A 8 -10.37 17.88 5.47
N GLU A 9 -10.10 16.58 5.36
CA GLU A 9 -8.87 15.94 4.83
C GLU A 9 -8.56 16.24 3.33
N GLY A 10 -9.06 17.37 2.80
CA GLY A 10 -9.08 17.71 1.39
C GLY A 10 -10.46 17.49 0.77
N THR A 11 -10.70 18.13 -0.36
CA THR A 11 -11.83 17.84 -1.25
C THR A 11 -11.49 16.67 -2.19
N TYR A 12 -12.49 16.15 -2.89
CA TYR A 12 -12.27 15.17 -3.95
C TYR A 12 -11.35 15.71 -5.06
N ASP A 13 -11.48 17.00 -5.39
CA ASP A 13 -10.62 17.66 -6.38
C ASP A 13 -9.17 17.78 -5.88
N ASP A 14 -8.97 18.00 -4.58
CA ASP A 14 -7.64 17.99 -3.97
C ASP A 14 -7.00 16.59 -4.07
N PHE A 15 -7.78 15.53 -3.83
CA PHE A 15 -7.33 14.15 -4.00
C PHE A 15 -6.92 13.85 -5.45
N LEU A 16 -7.76 14.22 -6.42
CA LEU A 16 -7.44 14.03 -7.84
C LEU A 16 -6.22 14.85 -8.27
N THR A 17 -6.06 16.04 -7.72
CA THR A 17 -4.88 16.88 -7.97
C THR A 17 -3.62 16.22 -7.43
N SER A 18 -3.66 15.70 -6.19
CA SER A 18 -2.56 14.94 -5.58
C SER A 18 -2.17 13.72 -6.42
N MET A 19 -3.14 12.92 -6.86
CA MET A 19 -2.89 11.74 -7.71
C MET A 19 -2.19 12.11 -9.02
N LYS A 20 -2.60 13.20 -9.68
CA LYS A 20 -1.94 13.69 -10.90
C LYS A 20 -0.51 14.15 -10.65
N GLN A 21 -0.25 14.77 -9.50
CA GLN A 21 1.09 15.21 -9.12
C GLN A 21 2.02 14.01 -8.88
N VAL A 22 1.58 13.02 -8.11
CA VAL A 22 2.34 11.78 -7.85
C VAL A 22 2.61 11.04 -9.16
N HIS A 23 1.59 10.88 -10.01
CA HIS A 23 1.75 10.21 -11.30
C HIS A 23 2.75 10.92 -12.22
N LYS A 24 2.68 12.26 -12.32
CA LYS A 24 3.61 13.05 -13.15
C LYS A 24 5.07 12.96 -12.68
N LEU A 25 5.27 12.79 -11.37
CA LEU A 25 6.59 12.72 -10.75
C LEU A 25 7.06 11.29 -10.49
N ARG A 26 6.28 10.28 -10.89
CA ARG A 26 6.62 8.87 -10.71
C ARG A 26 7.96 8.57 -11.37
N LYS A 27 8.87 8.01 -10.58
CA LYS A 27 10.21 7.61 -11.00
C LYS A 27 10.46 6.20 -10.52
N HIS A 28 11.24 5.46 -11.30
CA HIS A 28 11.81 4.19 -10.86
C HIS A 28 12.86 4.45 -9.77
N PHE A 29 12.86 3.65 -8.70
CA PHE A 29 13.73 3.74 -7.54
C PHE A 29 15.02 2.91 -7.69
N GLY A 30 15.25 2.34 -8.87
CA GLY A 30 16.44 1.53 -9.14
C GLY A 30 16.32 0.16 -8.49
N ASP A 31 17.33 -0.22 -7.72
CA ASP A 31 17.41 -1.48 -6.99
C ASP A 31 17.00 -1.36 -5.50
N MET A 32 16.45 -0.21 -5.10
CA MET A 32 15.94 0.00 -3.74
C MET A 32 14.90 -1.08 -3.40
N PRO A 33 15.08 -1.88 -2.33
CA PRO A 33 14.14 -2.94 -1.98
C PRO A 33 12.75 -2.39 -1.65
N ILE A 34 11.71 -2.95 -2.26
CA ILE A 34 10.30 -2.67 -1.94
C ILE A 34 9.62 -3.98 -1.56
N THR A 35 9.05 -4.03 -0.35
CA THR A 35 8.20 -5.15 0.07
C THR A 35 6.77 -4.67 0.26
N VAL A 36 5.82 -5.28 -0.44
CA VAL A 36 4.38 -4.99 -0.32
C VAL A 36 3.70 -6.17 0.37
N LEU A 37 3.07 -5.93 1.52
CA LEU A 37 2.21 -6.90 2.20
C LEU A 37 0.75 -6.55 1.94
N SER A 38 -0.04 -7.53 1.50
CA SER A 38 -1.46 -7.34 1.18
C SER A 38 -2.34 -8.27 1.98
N ALA A 39 -3.51 -7.77 2.35
CA ALA A 39 -4.55 -8.57 2.96
C ALA A 39 -5.05 -9.61 1.95
N GLY A 40 -5.09 -10.88 2.37
CA GLY A 40 -5.75 -11.94 1.61
C GLY A 40 -7.25 -11.96 1.83
N GLN A 41 -7.69 -11.56 3.03
CA GLN A 41 -9.10 -11.45 3.32
C GLN A 41 -9.68 -10.19 2.69
N LYS A 42 -10.64 -10.35 1.79
CA LYS A 42 -11.37 -9.23 1.16
C LYS A 42 -12.17 -8.38 2.16
N GLY A 43 -12.56 -8.92 3.31
CA GLY A 43 -13.45 -8.26 4.27
C GLY A 43 -14.81 -7.93 3.65
N LEU A 44 -15.20 -6.65 3.68
CA LEU A 44 -16.45 -6.15 3.09
C LEU A 44 -16.35 -5.80 1.59
N ASN A 45 -15.18 -5.98 0.98
CA ASN A 45 -14.98 -5.69 -0.44
C ASN A 45 -15.71 -6.69 -1.35
N THR A 46 -16.11 -6.23 -2.52
CA THR A 46 -16.53 -7.12 -3.60
C THR A 46 -15.30 -7.82 -4.18
N GLU A 47 -15.51 -8.92 -4.90
CA GLU A 47 -14.41 -9.58 -5.62
C GLU A 47 -13.74 -8.62 -6.62
N GLU A 48 -14.53 -7.76 -7.26
CA GLU A 48 -14.01 -6.77 -8.20
C GLU A 48 -13.14 -5.72 -7.50
N SER A 49 -13.61 -5.13 -6.39
CA SER A 49 -12.83 -4.11 -5.69
C SER A 49 -11.60 -4.71 -5.01
N TYR A 50 -11.68 -5.95 -4.52
CA TYR A 50 -10.52 -6.68 -4.01
C TYR A 50 -9.48 -6.94 -5.10
N ARG A 51 -9.89 -7.41 -6.28
CA ARG A 51 -8.98 -7.60 -7.41
C ARG A 51 -8.32 -6.29 -7.87
N MET A 52 -9.08 -5.19 -7.90
CA MET A 52 -8.51 -3.87 -8.18
C MET A 52 -7.50 -3.45 -7.11
N TRP A 53 -7.79 -3.72 -5.85
CA TRP A 53 -6.88 -3.44 -4.74
C TRP A 53 -5.55 -4.19 -4.88
N ILE A 54 -5.60 -5.49 -5.20
CA ILE A 54 -4.40 -6.28 -5.46
C ILE A 54 -3.64 -5.76 -6.68
N ALA A 55 -4.32 -5.41 -7.77
CA ALA A 55 -3.68 -4.84 -8.95
C ALA A 55 -2.97 -3.49 -8.66
N LEU A 56 -3.54 -2.66 -7.79
CA LEU A 56 -2.88 -1.42 -7.34
C LEU A 56 -1.62 -1.69 -6.52
N HIS A 57 -1.61 -2.77 -5.73
CA HIS A 57 -0.42 -3.20 -5.00
C HIS A 57 0.65 -3.80 -5.93
N GLU A 58 0.24 -4.52 -6.97
CA GLU A 58 1.15 -5.04 -8.01
C GLU A 58 1.81 -3.91 -8.82
N ASP A 59 1.10 -2.81 -9.10
CA ASP A 59 1.65 -1.63 -9.78
C ASP A 59 2.85 -1.02 -9.02
N LEU A 60 2.88 -1.14 -7.69
CA LEU A 60 4.03 -0.67 -6.90
C LEU A 60 5.32 -1.45 -7.20
N LEU A 61 5.22 -2.69 -7.71
CA LEU A 61 6.38 -3.50 -8.05
C LEU A 61 7.13 -2.96 -9.26
N GLU A 62 6.49 -2.13 -10.09
CA GLU A 62 7.13 -1.44 -11.20
C GLU A 62 8.04 -0.28 -10.76
N LEU A 63 8.02 0.07 -9.46
CA LEU A 63 8.84 1.16 -8.93
C LEU A 63 10.29 0.72 -8.67
N SER A 64 10.61 -0.57 -8.64
CA SER A 64 11.98 -1.05 -8.39
C SER A 64 12.25 -2.39 -9.08
N THR A 65 13.51 -2.67 -9.38
CA THR A 65 13.94 -3.99 -9.86
C THR A 65 14.08 -5.02 -8.72
N ASN A 66 13.99 -4.58 -7.46
CA ASN A 66 14.10 -5.41 -6.28
C ASN A 66 12.81 -5.32 -5.45
N CYS A 67 11.78 -6.02 -5.91
CA CYS A 67 10.45 -5.97 -5.32
C CYS A 67 10.00 -7.35 -4.85
N THR A 68 9.24 -7.39 -3.76
CA THR A 68 8.53 -8.59 -3.29
C THR A 68 7.11 -8.22 -2.91
N HIS A 69 6.15 -9.02 -3.38
CA HIS A 69 4.74 -8.90 -3.00
C HIS A 69 4.29 -10.18 -2.31
N VAL A 70 3.72 -10.03 -1.12
CA VAL A 70 3.18 -11.16 -0.34
C VAL A 70 1.72 -10.88 -0.02
N ILE A 71 0.85 -11.81 -0.40
CA ILE A 71 -0.54 -11.82 0.00
C ILE A 71 -0.69 -12.75 1.21
N LEU A 72 -1.20 -12.20 2.31
CA LEU A 72 -1.43 -12.94 3.55
C LEU A 72 -2.86 -13.44 3.57
N GLU A 73 -3.10 -14.62 2.98
CA GLU A 73 -4.42 -15.24 2.79
C GLU A 73 -5.32 -15.21 4.03
N ASN A 74 -4.72 -15.33 5.21
CA ASN A 74 -5.44 -15.41 6.48
C ASN A 74 -5.50 -14.07 7.26
N SER A 75 -5.14 -12.95 6.64
CA SER A 75 -5.18 -11.62 7.27
C SER A 75 -6.00 -10.62 6.46
N GLY A 76 -6.77 -9.79 7.17
CA GLY A 76 -7.50 -8.62 6.72
C GLY A 76 -6.66 -7.34 6.79
N HIS A 77 -7.35 -6.21 6.99
CA HIS A 77 -6.76 -4.89 6.78
C HIS A 77 -5.59 -4.56 7.75
N ASN A 78 -5.67 -5.04 8.99
CA ASN A 78 -4.71 -4.72 10.06
C ASN A 78 -3.65 -5.82 10.19
N ILE A 79 -2.86 -6.00 9.13
CA ILE A 79 -1.85 -7.05 9.02
C ILE A 79 -0.86 -7.04 10.19
N GLU A 80 -0.48 -5.86 10.67
CA GLU A 80 0.44 -5.70 11.80
C GLU A 80 -0.11 -6.24 13.12
N THR A 81 -1.43 -6.29 13.26
CA THR A 81 -2.09 -6.85 14.44
C THR A 81 -2.42 -8.33 14.26
N GLU A 82 -2.85 -8.73 13.07
CA GLU A 82 -3.34 -10.08 12.79
C GLU A 82 -2.23 -11.07 12.39
N ALA A 83 -1.19 -10.57 11.74
CA ALA A 83 -0.01 -11.34 11.31
C ALA A 83 1.30 -10.60 11.63
N PRO A 84 1.55 -10.21 12.91
CA PRO A 84 2.73 -9.44 13.30
C PRO A 84 4.05 -10.13 12.92
N GLY A 85 4.10 -11.46 12.97
CA GLY A 85 5.28 -12.23 12.55
C GLY A 85 5.62 -12.03 11.08
N ALA A 86 4.62 -11.97 10.20
CA ALA A 86 4.85 -11.71 8.77
C ALA A 86 5.40 -10.30 8.52
N VAL A 87 5.00 -9.32 9.34
CA VAL A 87 5.55 -7.96 9.28
C VAL A 87 7.02 -7.94 9.73
N VAL A 88 7.34 -8.61 10.84
CA VAL A 88 8.73 -8.74 11.32
C VAL A 88 9.59 -9.42 10.27
N ASP A 89 9.16 -10.56 9.74
CA ASP A 89 9.90 -11.29 8.70
C ASP A 89 10.13 -10.44 7.44
N ALA A 90 9.13 -9.66 7.03
CA ALA A 90 9.24 -8.77 5.87
C ALA A 90 10.28 -7.66 6.10
N ILE A 91 10.27 -7.06 7.30
CA ILE A 91 11.25 -6.03 7.69
C ILE A 91 12.65 -6.64 7.74
N GLU A 92 12.82 -7.80 8.39
CA GLU A 92 14.12 -8.47 8.47
C GLU A 92 14.66 -8.85 7.10
N LYS A 93 13.84 -9.44 6.23
CA LYS A 93 14.23 -9.75 4.84
C LYS A 93 14.65 -8.50 4.07
N MET A 94 13.89 -7.42 4.21
CA MET A 94 14.21 -6.15 3.55
C MET A 94 15.55 -5.58 4.03
N ILE A 95 15.83 -5.60 5.34
CA ILE A 95 17.12 -5.16 5.91
C ILE A 95 18.28 -6.02 5.37
N HIS A 96 18.07 -7.32 5.19
CA HIS A 96 19.09 -8.20 4.63
C HIS A 96 19.30 -7.99 3.12
N ALA A 97 18.29 -7.52 2.38
CA ALA A 97 18.40 -7.22 0.95
C ALA A 97 19.19 -5.93 0.64
N VAL A 98 19.50 -5.10 1.63
CA VAL A 98 20.29 -3.86 1.50
C VAL A 98 21.79 -4.06 1.84
N LYS A 99 22.17 -5.23 2.38
CA LYS A 99 23.56 -5.53 2.78
C LYS A 99 24.39 -5.97 1.58
#